data_AF-A0A2N5ME33-F1
#
_entry.id   AF-A0A2N5ME33-F1
#
_cell.length_a   1.000
_cell.length_b   1.000
_cell.length_c   1.000
_cell.angle_alpha   90.00
_cell.angle_beta   90.00
_cell.angle_gamma   90.00
#
_symmetry.space_group_name_H-M   'P 1'
#
loop_
_entity.id
_entity.type
_entity.pdbx_description
1 polymer ?
#
loop_
_entity_poly.entity_id
_entity_poly.type
_entity_poly.pdbx_seq_one_letter_code
_entity_poly.pdbx_strand_id
1 'polypeptide(L)' 'MYQKNCGQCRELSFSSCESGEWLCPTCGNDLTDKKALIAENEEKKSRRMVLYVSLMKSRR' A
#
# COMPACT_ATOMS: atom_id res chain seq x y z
N MET A 1 11.18 1.05 -0.89
CA MET A 1 10.75 1.47 0.45
C MET A 1 9.52 0.68 0.82
N TYR A 2 9.33 0.38 2.10
CA TYR A 2 8.17 -0.35 2.60
C TYR A 2 7.32 0.56 3.47
N GLN A 3 6.03 0.26 3.58
CA GLN A 3 5.10 0.93 4.48
C GLN A 3 4.28 -0.08 5.28
N LYS A 4 3.95 0.28 6.52
CA LYS A 4 3.03 -0.44 7.41
C LYS A 4 1.98 0.52 7.93
N ASN A 5 0.74 0.06 8.06
CA ASN A 5 -0.33 0.84 8.67
C ASN A 5 -0.36 0.62 10.19
N CYS A 6 -0.20 1.70 10.95
CA CYS A 6 -0.32 1.73 12.39
C CYS A 6 -1.80 1.60 12.81
N GLY A 7 -2.14 0.61 13.64
CA GLY A 7 -3.53 0.40 14.05
C GLY A 7 -3.99 1.39 15.14
N GLN A 8 -3.03 1.87 15.92
CA GLN A 8 -3.25 2.81 17.02
C GLN A 8 -3.43 4.24 16.50
N CYS A 9 -2.45 4.70 15.74
CA CYS A 9 -2.36 6.05 15.23
C CYS A 9 -2.99 6.24 13.83
N ARG A 10 -3.34 5.14 13.15
CA ARG A 10 -3.89 5.12 11.78
C ARG A 10 -3.00 5.80 10.72
N GLU A 11 -1.74 6.03 11.07
CA GLU A 11 -0.74 6.62 10.19
C GLU A 11 0.06 5.55 9.43
N LEU A 12 0.56 5.93 8.27
CA LEU A 12 1.49 5.14 7.49
C LEU A 12 2.89 5.34 8.06
N SER A 13 3.47 4.25 8.55
CA SER A 13 4.88 4.20 8.91
C SER A 13 5.67 3.71 7.72
N PHE A 14 6.75 4.39 7.36
CA PHE A 14 7.65 3.99 6.28
C PHE A 14 8.95 3.43 6.86
N SER A 15 9.48 2.36 6.27
CA SER A 15 10.78 1.80 6.62
C SER A 15 11.49 1.30 5.37
N SER A 16 12.82 1.23 5.46
CA SER A 16 13.66 0.67 4.40
C SER A 16 13.73 -0.86 4.47
N CYS A 17 13.29 -1.47 5.56
CA CYS A 17 13.34 -2.91 5.79
C CYS A 17 11.94 -3.52 5.76
N GLU A 18 11.77 -4.70 5.15
CA GLU A 18 10.49 -5.42 5.13
C GLU A 18 10.26 -6.28 6.39
N SER A 19 11.36 -6.73 7.00
CA SER A 19 11.40 -7.71 8.09
C SER A 19 12.19 -7.17 9.27
N GLY A 20 11.85 -7.62 10.47
CA GLY A 20 12.51 -7.22 11.73
C GLY A 20 11.66 -6.26 12.57
N GLU A 21 12.25 -5.86 13.70
CA GLU A 21 11.63 -4.94 14.65
C GLU A 21 11.22 -3.65 13.95
N TRP A 22 9.91 -3.38 13.93
CA TRP A 22 9.36 -2.19 13.30
C TRP A 22 8.49 -1.46 14.29
N LEU A 23 9.01 -0.39 14.85
CA LEU A 23 8.25 0.51 15.71
C LEU A 23 7.66 1.64 14.89
N CYS A 24 6.40 1.99 15.17
CA CYS A 24 5.78 3.16 14.59
C CYS A 24 6.53 4.44 15.06
N PRO A 25 6.99 5.32 14.17
CA PRO A 25 7.68 6.54 14.57
C PRO A 25 6.76 7.54 15.27
N THR A 26 5.44 7.46 15.07
CA THR A 26 4.47 8.39 15.68
C THR A 26 4.11 7.98 17.11
N CYS A 27 3.86 6.69 17.37
CA CYS A 27 3.32 6.24 18.65
C CYS A 27 4.18 5.18 19.36
N GLY A 28 5.28 4.72 18.76
CA GLY A 28 6.12 3.68 19.32
C GLY A 28 5.49 2.29 19.35
N ASN A 29 4.31 2.10 18.74
CA ASN A 29 3.65 0.80 18.71
C ASN A 29 4.44 -0.19 17.85
N ASP A 30 4.59 -1.41 18.34
CA ASP A 30 5.23 -2.49 17.59
C ASP A 30 4.35 -2.94 16.41
N LEU A 31 4.95 -2.90 15.22
CA LEU A 31 4.38 -3.30 13.93
C LEU A 31 5.17 -4.47 13.34
N THR A 32 6.02 -5.13 14.13
CA THR A 32 6.86 -6.26 13.71
C THR A 32 6.01 -7.38 13.14
N ASP A 33 4.90 -7.71 13.82
CA ASP A 33 3.93 -8.72 13.38
C ASP A 33 3.08 -8.31 12.16
N LYS A 34 3.11 -7.03 11.76
CA LYS A 34 2.33 -6.56 10.62
C LYS A 34 3.07 -6.77 9.31
N LYS A 35 2.32 -7.16 8.29
CA LYS A 35 2.85 -7.29 6.92
C LYS A 35 3.30 -5.92 6.38
N ALA A 36 4.56 -5.85 5.96
CA ALA A 36 5.07 -4.74 5.20
C ALA A 36 4.49 -4.75 3.79
N LEU A 37 4.02 -3.61 3.32
CA LEU A 37 3.63 -3.39 1.93
C LEU A 37 4.74 -2.62 1.23
N ILE A 38 4.98 -2.89 -0.05
CA ILE A 38 5.91 -2.07 -0.82
C ILE A 38 5.28 -0.68 -0.95
N ALA A 39 6.00 0.34 -0.48
CA ALA A 39 5.68 1.74 -0.75
C ALA A 39 6.13 2.03 -2.20
N GLU A 40 5.35 1.54 -3.17
CA GLU A 40 5.47 1.97 -4.56
C GLU A 40 4.86 3.37 -4.68
N ASN A 41 5.59 4.28 -5.34
CA ASN A 41 5.06 5.57 -5.77
C ASN A 41 3.80 5.30 -6.62
N GLU A 42 2.68 5.96 -6.33
CA GLU A 42 1.38 5.76 -6.99
C GLU A 42 1.37 6.17 -8.48
N GLU A 43 2.20 5.55 -9.32
CA GLU A 43 2.18 5.72 -10.78
C GLU A 43 1.54 4.54 -11.52
N LYS A 44 0.76 3.72 -10.82
CA LYS A 44 -0.04 2.65 -11.45
C LYS A 44 -1.51 2.69 -11.04
N LYS A 45 -2.10 3.88 -11.00
CA LYS A 45 -3.54 4.03 -11.25
C LYS A 45 -3.81 3.85 -12.74
N SER A 46 -4.90 3.17 -13.07
CA SER A 46 -5.56 3.20 -14.38
C SER A 46 -4.98 2.33 -15.51
N ARG A 47 -5.12 1.00 -15.39
CA ARG A 47 -5.23 0.11 -16.58
C ARG A 47 -6.49 -0.75 -16.61
N ARG A 48 -7.26 -0.78 -15.52
CA ARG A 48 -8.43 -1.69 -15.40
C ARG A 48 -9.73 -1.15 -16.01
N MET A 49 -9.81 0.13 -16.35
CA MET A 49 -11.04 0.75 -16.90
C MET A 49 -11.14 0.67 -18.44
N VAL A 50 -10.05 0.37 -19.15
CA VAL A 50 -10.03 0.40 -20.63
C VAL A 50 -10.70 -0.81 -21.27
N LEU A 51 -10.72 -1.97 -20.60
CA LEU A 51 -11.29 -3.21 -21.16
C LEU A 51 -12.83 -3.22 -21.20
N TYR A 52 -13.50 -2.56 -20.25
CA TYR A 52 -14.97 -2.59 -20.15
C TYR A 52 -15.64 -1.77 -21.27
N VAL A 53 -15.05 -0.64 -21.65
CA VAL A 53 -15.60 0.25 -22.70
C VAL A 53 -15.49 -0.37 -24.09
N SER A 54 -14.42 -1.13 -24.37
CA SER A 54 -14.21 -1.77 -25.67
C SER A 54 -15.19 -2.91 -25.92
N LEU A 55 -15.56 -3.69 -24.90
CA LEU A 55 -16.56 -4.76 -25.03
C LEU A 55 -17.98 -4.23 -25.27
N MET A 56 -18.29 -3.02 -24.80
CA MET A 56 -19.60 -2.39 -25.00
C MET A 56 -19.75 -1.73 -26.38
N LYS A 57 -18.65 -1.36 -27.04
CA LYS A 57 -18.68 -0.74 -28.38
C LYS A 57 -18.68 -1.73 -29.54
N SER A 58 -18.38 -3.01 -29.32
CA SER A 58 -18.49 -4.08 -30.35
C SER A 58 -19.90 -4.66 -30.52
N ARG A 59 -20.94 -4.04 -29.96
CA ARG A 59 -22.34 -4.46 -30.07
C ARG A 59 -23.26 -3.42 -30.75
N ARG A 60 -22.70 -2.47 -31.50
CA ARG A 60 -23.44 -1.59 -32.40
C ARG A 60 -22.86 -1.61 -33.80
#